data_AF-A0A933BV87-F1
#
_entry.id   AF-A0A933BV87-F1
#
_cell.length_a   1.000
_cell.length_b   1.000
_cell.length_c   1.000
_cell.angle_alpha   90.00
_cell.angle_beta   90.00
_cell.angle_gamma   90.00
#
_symmetry.space_group_name_H-M   'P 1'
#
loop_
_entity.id
_entity.type
_entity.pdbx_description
1 polymer ?
#
loop_
_entity_poly.entity_id
_entity_poly.type
_entity_poly.pdbx_seq_one_letter_code
_entity_poly.pdbx_strand_id
1 'polypeptide(L)' 'TRTFLRGPDGRRPVFGGIEKFQRDPHWRDLILFHEYFHGDEGAGIGASHQTGWTGVVAKLLQQSGE' A
#
# COMPACT_ATOMS: atom_id res chain seq x y z
N THR A 1 7.19 3.60 -9.17
CA THR A 1 5.78 3.15 -9.07
C THR A 1 5.01 4.10 -8.14
N ARG A 2 3.74 4.39 -8.42
CA ARG A 2 2.87 5.17 -7.50
C ARG A 2 2.07 4.20 -6.63
N THR A 3 2.76 3.46 -5.76
CA THR A 3 2.26 2.24 -5.09
C THR A 3 0.89 2.37 -4.43
N PHE A 4 0.66 3.49 -3.77
CA PHE A 4 -0.58 3.73 -3.01
C PHE A 4 -1.66 4.47 -3.80
N LEU A 5 -1.36 4.99 -4.99
CA LEU A 5 -2.29 5.79 -5.78
C LEU A 5 -3.02 4.93 -6.81
N ARG A 6 -4.22 5.37 -7.20
CA ARG A 6 -4.92 4.75 -8.32
C ARG A 6 -4.23 5.12 -9.63
N GLY A 7 -4.06 4.13 -10.50
CA GLY A 7 -3.65 4.31 -11.87
C GLY A 7 -4.80 4.77 -12.78
N PRO A 8 -4.51 5.00 -14.07
CA PRO A 8 -5.53 5.33 -15.07
C PRO A 8 -6.63 4.25 -15.23
N ASP A 9 -6.31 3.00 -14.91
CA ASP A 9 -7.23 1.86 -14.88
C ASP A 9 -8.07 1.78 -13.60
N GLY A 10 -7.91 2.75 -12.69
CA GLY A 10 -8.56 2.81 -11.40
C GLY A 10 -7.99 1.85 -10.35
N ARG A 11 -6.97 1.05 -10.69
CA ARG A 11 -6.37 0.06 -9.78
C ARG A 11 -5.26 0.67 -8.95
N ARG A 12 -5.08 0.18 -7.73
CA ARG A 12 -3.93 0.52 -6.87
C ARG A 12 -2.91 -0.61 -6.89
N PRO A 13 -1.64 -0.32 -7.19
CA PRO A 13 -0.58 -1.33 -7.19
C PRO A 13 -0.46 -2.10 -5.87
N VAL A 14 -0.61 -1.43 -4.71
CA VAL A 14 -0.53 -2.06 -3.37
C VAL A 14 -1.46 -3.27 -3.19
N PHE A 15 -2.61 -3.29 -3.86
CA PHE A 15 -3.58 -4.40 -3.77
C PHE A 15 -3.28 -5.56 -4.73
N GLY A 16 -2.30 -5.41 -5.63
CA GLY A 16 -1.93 -6.42 -6.62
C GLY A 16 -3.14 -6.96 -7.39
N GLY A 17 -3.24 -8.29 -7.46
CA GLY A 17 -4.33 -9.02 -8.12
C GLY A 17 -5.61 -9.18 -7.29
N ILE A 18 -5.71 -8.63 -6.08
CA ILE A 18 -6.85 -8.88 -5.19
C ILE A 18 -8.05 -8.00 -5.59
N GLU A 19 -8.93 -8.51 -6.45
CA GLU A 19 -10.06 -7.75 -7.02
C GLU A 19 -10.99 -7.13 -5.98
N LYS A 20 -11.18 -7.79 -4.82
CA LYS A 20 -11.99 -7.25 -3.73
C LYS A 20 -11.48 -5.87 -3.30
N PHE A 21 -10.17 -5.74 -3.07
CA PHE A 21 -9.57 -4.47 -2.67
C PHE A 21 -9.46 -3.49 -3.84
N GLN A 22 -9.53 -3.95 -5.09
CA GLN A 22 -9.51 -3.04 -6.24
C GLN A 22 -10.87 -2.40 -6.50
N ARG A 23 -11.97 -3.16 -6.34
CA ARG A 23 -13.28 -2.76 -6.86
C ARG A 23 -14.37 -2.59 -5.81
N ASP A 24 -14.32 -3.33 -4.71
CA ASP A 24 -15.40 -3.31 -3.71
C ASP A 24 -15.51 -1.90 -3.10
N PRO A 25 -16.69 -1.24 -3.19
CA PRO A 25 -16.87 0.13 -2.69
C PRO A 25 -16.55 0.29 -1.20
N HIS A 26 -16.65 -0.77 -0.41
CA HIS A 26 -16.38 -0.75 1.02
C HIS A 26 -14.90 -0.96 1.36
N TRP A 27 -14.13 -1.57 0.46
CA TRP A 27 -12.75 -1.95 0.73
C TRP A 27 -11.72 -1.17 -0.09
N ARG A 28 -12.08 -0.65 -1.26
CA ARG A 28 -11.14 -0.06 -2.24
C ARG A 28 -10.39 1.19 -1.81
N ASP A 29 -10.84 1.80 -0.71
CA ASP A 29 -10.23 2.99 -0.13
C ASP A 29 -9.59 2.74 1.25
N LEU A 30 -9.65 1.49 1.75
CA LEU A 30 -8.93 1.06 2.95
C LEU A 30 -7.52 0.62 2.55
N ILE A 31 -6.57 1.55 2.59
CA ILE A 31 -5.18 1.29 2.19
C ILE A 31 -4.46 0.48 3.26
N LEU A 32 -3.97 -0.70 2.86
CA LEU A 32 -3.21 -1.60 3.72
C LEU A 32 -1.72 -1.31 3.64
N PHE A 33 -1.01 -1.52 4.76
CA PHE A 33 0.45 -1.46 4.82
C PHE A 33 0.99 -2.87 5.04
N HIS A 34 1.70 -3.36 4.03
CA HIS A 34 2.25 -4.69 4.01
C HIS A 34 3.71 -4.71 4.51
N GLU A 35 4.18 -5.89 4.88
CA GLU A 35 5.55 -6.12 5.36
C GLU A 35 6.61 -5.70 4.32
N TYR A 36 6.39 -6.01 3.05
CA TYR A 36 7.23 -5.55 1.93
C TYR A 36 6.39 -5.32 0.66
N PHE A 37 6.98 -4.61 -0.29
CA PHE A 37 6.37 -4.30 -1.57
C PHE A 37 7.18 -4.89 -2.72
N HIS A 38 6.51 -5.49 -3.70
CA HIS A 38 7.16 -5.99 -4.91
C HIS A 38 7.85 -4.85 -5.66
N GLY A 39 9.14 -4.99 -5.99
CA GLY A 39 9.93 -3.91 -6.62
C GLY A 39 9.40 -3.47 -7.98
N ASP A 40 8.98 -4.41 -8.82
CA ASP A 40 8.50 -4.11 -10.18
C ASP A 40 7.06 -3.58 -10.21
N GLU A 41 6.14 -4.27 -9.57
CA GLU A 41 4.71 -3.97 -9.66
C GLU A 41 4.12 -3.24 -8.45
N GLY A 42 4.84 -3.16 -7.32
CA GLY A 42 4.38 -2.46 -6.12
C GLY A 42 3.31 -3.18 -5.29
N ALA A 43 3.02 -4.46 -5.57
CA ALA A 43 2.08 -5.26 -4.77
C ALA A 43 2.56 -5.38 -3.32
N GLY A 44 1.64 -5.23 -2.36
CA GLY A 44 1.92 -5.50 -0.96
C GLY A 44 1.94 -7.00 -0.68
N ILE A 45 3.01 -7.48 -0.04
CA ILE A 45 3.25 -8.91 0.25
C ILE A 45 3.57 -9.08 1.74
N GLY A 46 3.17 -10.22 2.30
CA GLY A 46 3.30 -10.52 3.72
C GLY A 46 2.14 -9.94 4.55
N ALA A 47 2.35 -9.82 5.86
CA ALA A 47 1.31 -9.36 6.78
C ALA A 47 0.83 -7.94 6.44
N SER A 48 -0.47 -7.75 6.25
CA SER A 48 -1.10 -6.48 5.83
C SER A 48 -1.45 -5.51 6.97
N HIS A 49 -1.27 -5.96 8.22
CA HIS A 49 -1.54 -5.23 9.46
C HIS A 49 -0.32 -5.18 10.36
N GLN A 50 0.89 -5.21 9.80
CA GLN A 50 2.10 -5.12 10.61
C GLN A 50 2.38 -3.65 10.94
N THR A 51 1.84 -3.17 12.07
CA THR A 51 2.36 -1.97 12.77
C THR A 51 3.65 -2.30 13.52
N GLY A 52 4.60 -2.92 12.83
CA GLY A 52 5.95 -3.24 13.29
C GLY A 52 6.96 -2.26 12.70
N TRP A 53 8.11 -2.76 12.23
CA TRP A 53 9.19 -1.92 11.67
C TRP A 53 8.73 -1.00 10.52
N THR A 54 7.72 -1.37 9.73
CA THR A 54 7.15 -0.52 8.67
C THR A 54 6.50 0.76 9.19
N GLY A 55 6.06 0.80 10.46
CA GLY A 55 5.57 2.01 11.12
C GLY A 55 6.65 3.09 11.31
N VAL A 56 7.93 2.73 11.21
CA VAL A 56 9.06 3.68 11.28
C VAL A 56 9.02 4.69 10.14
N VAL A 57 8.36 4.39 9.01
CA VAL A 57 8.15 5.37 7.92
C VAL A 57 7.47 6.65 8.42
N ALA A 58 6.52 6.56 9.35
CA ALA A 58 5.90 7.74 9.95
C ALA A 58 6.92 8.61 10.70
N LYS A 59 7.88 7.98 11.39
CA LYS A 59 8.97 8.69 12.08
C LYS A 59 9.97 9.32 11.10
N LEU A 60 10.30 8.62 10.01
CA LEU A 60 11.21 9.15 8.98
C LEU A 60 10.59 10.34 8.23
N LEU A 61 9.28 10.28 7.93
CA LEU A 61 8.55 11.40 7.34
C LEU A 61 8.50 12.60 8.30
N GLN A 62 8.29 12.37 9.61
CA GLN A 62 8.39 13.44 10.61
C GLN A 62 9.78 14.07 10.65
N GLN A 63 10.84 13.26 10.63
CA GLN A 63 12.22 13.74 10.73
C GLN A 63 12.73 14.43 9.46
N SER A 64 12.20 14.06 8.29
CA SER A 64 12.66 14.60 6.99
C SER A 64 11.79 15.76 6.49
N GLY A 65 10.67 16.04 7.16
CA GLY A 65 9.76 17.14 6.87
C GLY A 65 9.98 18.39 7.73
N GLU A 66 10.89 18.32 8.72
CA GLU A 66 11.55 19.48 9.34
C GLU A 66 12.69 19.97 8.44
#